data_AF-A0A1E3X7G7-F1
#
_entry.id   AF-A0A1E3X7G7-F1
#
_cell.length_a   1.000
_cell.length_b   1.000
_cell.length_c   1.000
_cell.angle_alpha   90.00
_cell.angle_beta   90.00
_cell.angle_gamma   90.00
#
_symmetry.space_group_name_H-M   'P 1'
#
loop_
_entity.id
_entity.type
_entity.pdbx_description
1 polymer ?
#
loop_
_entity_poly.entity_id
_entity_poly.type
_entity_poly.pdbx_seq_one_letter_code
_entity_poly.pdbx_strand_id
1 'polypeptide(L)'
;MKRIFNYINIFFIFTFVFSFPYFATAGPFIAYSLNEAERRLKNSVPPTTELMEMGRITHISGIVYDREYKDLIIVGQLNKGEPEISLDEFVVALRAKLIHKKVPLVSIDRSSETEKTGKQVVRFEGGISNTKFGKYLFEADVILKKLGLGILDAERWGVKSYFYMSSKHWKETGTDDSVHSRFWLKPGEGSFVAVREGVGVVTKLHIDVLTEVLSSIENGESVINSINFRDEIGEIFATGLEKKFDEVSKYYTPLKRLDMLFRCVGLAEAVERLYKYVSFKPKMDFWLHEYKVKHVETRNDYPILEKKKLLQDGEKATTMTISGGIELKALILDLKDGNIKAFRDIVIKSRPDGNVLTWRVPLGGWRSFENSKIEVVEDTFIEDTSKGLSLEQKLGTSLFKRFSPVDSSGILMDMHPNKDIGGISIDVEITPDSFINETNDDTLSKAIEKSSPKKDSVSWKFKYSE
;
A
#
# COMPACT_ATOMS: atom_id res chain seq x y z
N MET A 1 51.05 -44.77 -16.44
CA MET A 1 50.88 -43.70 -15.42
C MET A 1 50.03 -42.62 -16.08
N LYS A 2 48.75 -42.43 -15.72
CA LYS A 2 48.20 -41.70 -14.55
C LYS A 2 48.55 -40.20 -14.53
N ARG A 3 47.50 -39.37 -14.36
CA ARG A 3 47.47 -37.89 -14.11
C ARG A 3 47.63 -36.99 -15.35
N ILE A 4 46.92 -35.86 -15.51
CA ILE A 4 45.73 -35.27 -14.84
C ILE A 4 44.93 -34.52 -15.93
N PHE A 5 43.61 -34.71 -16.01
CA PHE A 5 42.71 -33.81 -16.75
C PHE A 5 41.65 -33.33 -15.75
N ASN A 6 41.78 -32.09 -15.28
CA ASN A 6 40.86 -31.51 -14.30
C ASN A 6 39.57 -31.07 -15.00
N TYR A 7 38.53 -31.92 -14.95
CA TYR A 7 37.18 -31.51 -15.28
C TYR A 7 36.62 -30.61 -14.17
N ILE A 8 36.40 -29.34 -14.48
CA ILE A 8 35.68 -28.40 -13.63
C ILE A 8 34.19 -28.74 -13.73
N ASN A 9 33.71 -29.59 -12.81
CA ASN A 9 32.28 -29.86 -12.63
C ASN A 9 31.62 -28.64 -12.00
N ILE A 10 31.08 -27.73 -12.82
CA ILE A 10 30.19 -26.66 -12.34
C ILE A 10 28.83 -27.30 -12.03
N PHE A 11 28.62 -27.59 -10.75
CA PHE A 11 27.41 -28.20 -10.22
C PHE A 11 26.31 -27.13 -10.09
N PHE A 12 25.64 -26.78 -11.20
CA PHE A 12 24.51 -25.84 -11.20
C PHE A 12 23.28 -26.45 -10.52
N ILE A 13 23.18 -26.25 -9.21
CA ILE A 13 21.96 -26.57 -8.45
C ILE A 13 20.90 -25.53 -8.82
N PHE A 14 20.01 -25.88 -9.75
CA PHE A 14 18.78 -25.13 -9.99
C PHE A 14 17.81 -25.36 -8.83
N THR A 15 17.96 -24.56 -7.76
CA THR A 15 16.99 -24.50 -6.67
C THR A 15 15.71 -23.85 -7.18
N PHE A 16 14.82 -24.65 -7.77
CA PHE A 16 13.48 -24.23 -8.14
C PHE A 16 12.69 -23.92 -6.86
N VAL A 17 12.75 -22.66 -6.42
CA VAL A 17 11.94 -22.15 -5.31
C VAL A 17 10.50 -22.05 -5.80
N PHE A 18 9.77 -23.17 -5.70
CA PHE A 18 8.32 -23.20 -5.86
C PHE A 18 7.69 -22.30 -4.79
N SER A 19 7.49 -21.05 -5.17
CA SER A 19 6.73 -20.08 -4.39
C SER A 19 5.25 -20.46 -4.46
N PHE A 20 4.86 -21.46 -3.68
CA PHE A 20 3.45 -21.79 -3.50
C PHE A 20 2.72 -20.53 -3.04
N PRO A 21 1.68 -20.07 -3.76
CA PRO A 21 0.91 -18.92 -3.32
C PRO A 21 0.29 -19.24 -1.96
N TYR A 22 0.69 -18.49 -0.94
CA TYR A 22 0.09 -18.58 0.39
C TYR A 22 -1.36 -18.08 0.29
N PHE A 23 -2.29 -19.02 0.03
CA PHE A 23 -3.71 -18.76 0.15
C PHE A 23 -4.03 -18.38 1.60
N ALA A 24 -4.38 -17.12 1.81
CA ALA A 24 -4.85 -16.64 3.10
C ALA A 24 -6.19 -17.31 3.42
N THR A 25 -6.18 -18.23 4.38
CA THR A 25 -7.41 -18.85 4.88
C THR A 25 -8.02 -17.94 5.95
N ALA A 26 -9.26 -17.51 5.73
CA ALA A 26 -10.03 -16.75 6.71
C ALA A 26 -10.10 -17.54 8.03
N GLY A 27 -9.65 -16.92 9.12
CA GLY A 27 -9.59 -17.56 10.42
C GLY A 27 -10.74 -17.20 11.35
N PRO A 28 -10.66 -17.57 12.64
CA PRO A 28 -11.69 -17.24 13.62
C PRO A 28 -11.76 -15.73 13.85
N PHE A 29 -12.97 -15.24 14.16
CA PHE A 29 -13.13 -13.90 14.71
C PHE A 29 -12.65 -13.87 16.16
N ILE A 30 -11.87 -12.85 16.49
CA ILE A 30 -11.31 -12.55 17.79
C ILE A 30 -11.86 -11.19 18.24
N ALA A 31 -12.26 -11.13 19.50
CA ALA A 31 -12.55 -9.89 20.22
C ALA A 31 -11.41 -9.58 21.20
N TYR A 32 -11.11 -8.29 21.40
CA TYR A 32 -10.02 -7.78 22.23
C TYR A 32 -10.49 -6.63 23.13
N SER A 33 -10.43 -6.80 24.45
CA SER A 33 -10.86 -5.79 25.44
C SER A 33 -9.77 -4.75 25.73
N LEU A 34 -10.10 -3.46 25.57
CA LEU A 34 -9.19 -2.39 25.99
C LEU A 34 -9.13 -2.23 27.51
N ASN A 35 -10.23 -2.36 28.25
CA ASN A 35 -10.17 -2.22 29.72
C ASN A 35 -9.30 -3.30 30.36
N GLU A 36 -9.36 -4.55 29.88
CA GLU A 36 -8.50 -5.63 30.38
C GLU A 36 -7.03 -5.47 29.94
N ALA A 37 -6.79 -4.95 28.73
CA ALA A 37 -5.44 -4.63 28.27
C ALA A 37 -4.78 -3.54 29.15
N GLU A 38 -5.51 -2.46 29.47
CA GLU A 38 -5.06 -1.43 30.41
C GLU A 38 -4.76 -2.04 31.78
N ARG A 39 -5.68 -2.86 32.32
CA ARG A 39 -5.53 -3.49 33.63
C ARG A 39 -4.26 -4.35 33.69
N ARG A 40 -3.98 -5.15 32.65
CA ARG A 40 -2.77 -5.99 32.58
C ARG A 40 -1.50 -5.15 32.50
N LEU A 41 -1.50 -4.08 31.70
CA LEU A 41 -0.35 -3.16 31.56
C LEU A 41 -0.05 -2.40 32.87
N LYS A 42 -1.08 -1.91 33.59
CA LYS A 42 -0.92 -1.21 34.86
C LYS A 42 -0.39 -2.12 35.98
N ASN A 43 -0.69 -3.42 35.94
CA ASN A 43 -0.26 -4.40 36.95
C ASN A 43 1.20 -4.87 36.81
N SER A 44 2.04 -4.18 36.02
CA SER A 44 3.51 -4.34 35.98
C SER A 44 4.04 -5.74 35.61
N VAL A 45 3.21 -6.60 35.03
CA VAL A 45 3.67 -7.85 34.40
C VAL A 45 4.27 -7.50 33.02
N PRO A 46 5.41 -8.10 32.60
CA PRO A 46 5.91 -7.93 31.24
C PRO A 46 4.81 -8.24 30.22
N PRO A 47 4.50 -7.33 29.29
CA PRO A 47 3.34 -7.48 28.42
C PRO A 47 3.52 -8.70 27.50
N THR A 48 2.51 -9.56 27.47
CA THR A 48 2.53 -10.77 26.63
C THR A 48 2.40 -10.42 25.15
N THR A 49 2.89 -11.31 24.29
CA THR A 49 2.69 -11.24 22.84
C THR A 49 1.22 -11.08 22.47
N GLU A 50 0.32 -11.86 23.08
CA GLU A 50 -1.14 -11.76 22.88
C GLU A 50 -1.70 -10.36 23.19
N LEU A 51 -1.18 -9.68 24.22
CA LEU A 51 -1.58 -8.33 24.57
C LEU A 51 -1.03 -7.30 23.57
N MET A 52 0.26 -7.39 23.24
CA MET A 52 0.89 -6.43 22.33
C MET A 52 0.43 -6.57 20.88
N GLU A 53 -0.02 -7.76 20.47
CA GLU A 53 -0.53 -8.09 19.13
C GLU A 53 -2.07 -8.14 19.07
N MET A 54 -2.76 -7.62 20.10
CA MET A 54 -4.23 -7.49 20.15
C MET A 54 -5.00 -8.79 19.83
N GLY A 55 -4.60 -9.91 20.45
CA GLY A 55 -5.18 -11.22 20.14
C GLY A 55 -4.81 -11.77 18.76
N ARG A 56 -3.77 -11.21 18.14
CA ARG A 56 -3.25 -11.53 16.80
C ARG A 56 -4.24 -11.24 15.68
N ILE A 57 -5.09 -10.23 15.84
CA ILE A 57 -5.99 -9.78 14.78
C ILE A 57 -5.16 -9.34 13.56
N THR A 58 -5.46 -9.91 12.39
CA THR A 58 -4.82 -9.56 11.11
C THR A 58 -5.77 -8.85 10.15
N HIS A 59 -7.06 -8.79 10.48
CA HIS A 59 -8.07 -8.05 9.73
C HIS A 59 -9.12 -7.46 10.67
N ILE A 60 -9.12 -6.14 10.86
CA ILE A 60 -10.12 -5.44 11.66
C ILE A 60 -11.48 -5.46 10.95
N SER A 61 -12.54 -5.79 11.69
CA SER A 61 -13.94 -5.64 11.27
C SER A 61 -14.64 -4.46 11.94
N GLY A 62 -14.36 -4.19 13.23
CA GLY A 62 -15.05 -3.13 13.95
C GLY A 62 -14.63 -2.97 15.41
N ILE A 63 -15.39 -2.14 16.13
CA ILE A 63 -15.28 -1.89 17.56
C ILE A 63 -16.68 -1.84 18.18
N VAL A 64 -16.83 -2.44 19.36
CA VAL A 64 -18.08 -2.54 20.12
C VAL A 64 -17.90 -1.90 21.48
N TYR A 65 -18.81 -1.00 21.84
CA TYR A 65 -18.90 -0.43 23.17
C TYR A 65 -19.80 -1.27 24.05
N ASP A 66 -19.18 -1.90 25.03
CA ASP A 66 -19.83 -2.63 26.10
C ASP A 66 -20.26 -1.62 27.18
N ARG A 67 -21.57 -1.41 27.31
CA ARG A 67 -22.14 -0.41 28.23
C ARG A 67 -22.05 -0.81 29.70
N GLU A 68 -22.03 -2.11 29.98
CA GLU A 68 -22.01 -2.65 31.34
C GLU A 68 -20.63 -2.46 31.95
N TYR A 69 -19.60 -2.91 31.23
CA TYR A 69 -18.20 -2.80 31.66
C TYR A 69 -17.53 -1.48 31.23
N LYS A 70 -18.24 -0.61 30.49
CA LYS A 70 -17.74 0.65 29.89
C LYS A 70 -16.45 0.42 29.10
N ASP A 71 -16.46 -0.64 28.31
CA ASP A 71 -15.30 -1.20 27.63
C ASP A 71 -15.40 -1.01 26.13
N LEU A 72 -14.25 -0.89 25.48
CA LEU A 72 -14.13 -0.87 24.03
C LEU A 72 -13.51 -2.19 23.60
N ILE A 73 -14.32 -2.96 22.87
CA ILE A 73 -13.98 -4.29 22.39
C ILE A 73 -13.68 -4.18 20.89
N ILE A 74 -12.42 -4.36 20.50
CA ILE A 74 -12.02 -4.40 19.10
C ILE A 74 -12.29 -5.80 18.56
N VAL A 75 -12.83 -5.90 17.35
CA VAL A 75 -13.25 -7.16 16.75
C VAL A 75 -12.68 -7.29 15.34
N GLY A 76 -12.09 -8.44 15.05
CA GLY A 76 -11.50 -8.75 13.75
C GLY A 76 -11.26 -10.23 13.56
N GLN A 77 -10.56 -10.61 12.49
CA GLN A 77 -10.20 -12.00 12.17
C GLN A 77 -8.70 -12.24 12.37
N LEU A 78 -8.33 -13.49 12.69
CA LEU A 78 -6.96 -13.99 12.71
C LEU A 78 -6.70 -14.82 11.43
N ASN A 79 -6.35 -14.15 10.33
CA ASN A 79 -6.10 -14.82 9.05
C ASN A 79 -4.64 -15.26 8.92
N LYS A 80 -4.42 -16.48 8.42
CA LYS A 80 -3.07 -17.04 8.35
C LYS A 80 -2.24 -16.38 7.24
N GLY A 81 -1.05 -15.88 7.59
CA GLY A 81 -0.12 -15.24 6.63
C GLY A 81 -0.42 -13.76 6.36
N GLU A 82 -1.33 -13.17 7.11
CA GLU A 82 -1.60 -11.73 7.08
C GLU A 82 -0.83 -10.97 8.17
N PRO A 83 -0.57 -9.67 7.96
CA PRO A 83 0.08 -8.82 8.94
C PRO A 83 -0.78 -8.63 10.20
N GLU A 84 -0.31 -9.16 11.33
CA GLU A 84 -0.88 -8.89 12.67
C GLU A 84 -0.76 -7.40 13.03
N ILE A 85 -1.80 -6.86 13.65
CA ILE A 85 -1.83 -5.52 14.24
C ILE A 85 -1.10 -5.50 15.59
N SER A 86 -0.45 -4.40 15.92
CA SER A 86 0.04 -4.14 17.28
C SER A 86 -0.73 -3.04 18.01
N LEU A 87 -0.82 -3.17 19.33
CA LEU A 87 -1.45 -2.21 20.24
C LEU A 87 -0.86 -0.81 20.08
N ASP A 88 0.45 -0.69 19.86
CA ASP A 88 1.13 0.57 19.54
C ASP A 88 0.55 1.26 18.29
N GLU A 89 0.29 0.52 17.22
CA GLU A 89 -0.26 1.08 15.96
C GLU A 89 -1.70 1.58 16.16
N PHE A 90 -2.51 0.83 16.91
CA PHE A 90 -3.87 1.24 17.23
C PHE A 90 -3.90 2.48 18.14
N VAL A 91 -3.05 2.54 19.17
CA VAL A 91 -2.96 3.70 20.07
C VAL A 91 -2.44 4.94 19.34
N VAL A 92 -1.52 4.79 18.39
CA VAL A 92 -1.08 5.88 17.51
C VAL A 92 -2.23 6.40 16.64
N ALA A 93 -3.03 5.51 16.05
CA ALA A 93 -4.21 5.92 15.27
C ALA A 93 -5.26 6.66 16.14
N LEU A 94 -5.52 6.16 17.36
CA LEU A 94 -6.37 6.85 18.34
C LEU A 94 -5.86 8.26 18.64
N ARG A 95 -4.58 8.43 18.94
CA ARG A 95 -3.99 9.75 19.24
C ARG A 95 -4.03 10.68 18.03
N ALA A 96 -3.75 10.19 16.83
CA ALA A 96 -3.84 10.98 15.61
C ALA A 96 -5.23 11.59 15.41
N LYS A 97 -6.28 10.77 15.49
CA LYS A 97 -7.67 11.22 15.35
C LYS A 97 -8.18 12.01 16.54
N LEU A 98 -8.02 11.52 17.77
CA LEU A 98 -8.67 12.09 18.96
C LEU A 98 -7.90 13.28 19.55
N ILE A 99 -6.57 13.23 19.60
CA ILE A 99 -5.71 14.28 20.18
C ILE A 99 -5.20 15.26 19.12
N HIS A 100 -4.60 14.76 18.05
CA HIS A 100 -3.99 15.62 17.02
C HIS A 100 -4.99 16.15 15.99
N LYS A 101 -6.22 15.61 15.95
CA LYS A 101 -7.27 15.92 14.96
C LYS A 101 -6.78 15.85 13.52
N LYS A 102 -5.87 14.91 13.22
CA LYS A 102 -5.28 14.67 11.90
C LYS A 102 -5.46 13.21 11.46
N VAL A 103 -5.50 12.99 10.15
CA VAL A 103 -5.25 11.66 9.58
C VAL A 103 -3.74 11.39 9.60
N PRO A 104 -3.27 10.22 10.04
CA PRO A 104 -1.88 9.80 9.88
C PRO A 104 -1.41 9.85 8.43
N LEU A 105 -0.40 10.68 8.14
CA LEU A 105 0.15 10.85 6.80
C LEU A 105 1.68 11.02 6.87
N VAL A 106 2.36 10.62 5.80
CA VAL A 106 3.79 10.90 5.58
C VAL A 106 3.96 11.56 4.22
N SER A 107 4.89 12.51 4.15
CA SER A 107 5.36 13.13 2.91
C SER A 107 6.87 13.13 2.88
N ILE A 108 7.44 12.92 1.69
CA ILE A 108 8.88 13.06 1.45
C ILE A 108 9.05 14.19 0.43
N ASP A 109 9.35 15.38 0.94
CA ASP A 109 9.22 16.66 0.26
C ASP A 109 10.57 17.23 -0.16
N ARG A 110 10.58 18.15 -1.15
CA ARG A 110 11.76 18.99 -1.40
C ARG A 110 11.79 20.12 -0.38
N SER A 111 12.99 20.54 0.01
CA SER A 111 13.26 21.81 0.65
C SER A 111 14.15 22.67 -0.25
N SER A 112 14.34 23.94 0.10
CA SER A 112 15.32 24.83 -0.56
C SER A 112 16.75 24.28 -0.58
N GLU A 113 17.08 23.39 0.36
CA GLU A 113 18.39 22.76 0.47
C GLU A 113 18.51 21.44 -0.30
N THR A 114 17.41 20.92 -0.88
CA THR A 114 17.43 19.62 -1.56
C THR A 114 18.38 19.59 -2.76
N GLU A 115 18.45 20.65 -3.56
CA GLU A 115 19.36 20.72 -4.71
C GLU A 115 20.84 20.69 -4.28
N LYS A 116 21.18 21.31 -3.13
CA LYS A 116 22.56 21.34 -2.59
C LYS A 116 22.96 20.04 -1.89
N THR A 117 22.01 19.44 -1.16
CA THR A 117 22.27 18.30 -0.26
C THR A 117 22.00 16.94 -0.90
N GLY A 118 21.29 16.89 -2.02
CA GLY A 118 20.74 15.64 -2.56
C GLY A 118 19.71 14.98 -1.64
N LYS A 119 19.17 15.70 -0.63
CA LYS A 119 18.26 15.17 0.38
C LYS A 119 16.92 15.88 0.43
N GLN A 120 15.87 15.08 0.56
CA GLN A 120 14.49 15.43 0.80
C GLN A 120 14.21 15.47 2.31
N VAL A 121 13.26 16.28 2.75
CA VAL A 121 12.77 16.32 4.13
C VAL A 121 11.59 15.36 4.27
N VAL A 122 11.54 14.59 5.35
CA VAL A 122 10.40 13.70 5.66
C VAL A 122 9.53 14.36 6.72
N ARG A 123 8.24 14.50 6.43
CA ARG A 123 7.23 15.07 7.33
C ARG A 123 6.23 14.00 7.74
N PHE A 124 5.92 13.97 9.04
CA PHE A 124 4.99 13.03 9.67
C PHE A 124 3.83 13.83 10.29
N GLU A 125 2.60 13.49 9.94
CA GLU A 125 1.39 14.12 10.51
C GLU A 125 0.57 13.17 11.37
N GLY A 126 -0.20 13.71 12.32
CA GLY A 126 -0.95 12.92 13.30
C GLY A 126 -0.12 12.37 14.47
N GLY A 127 1.06 12.94 14.74
CA GLY A 127 1.90 12.52 15.88
C GLY A 127 2.60 11.17 15.69
N ILE A 128 2.74 10.71 14.44
CA ILE A 128 3.27 9.39 14.10
C ILE A 128 4.80 9.33 13.95
N SER A 129 5.51 10.46 14.07
CA SER A 129 6.98 10.47 14.05
C SER A 129 7.54 9.62 15.18
N ASN A 130 8.63 8.93 14.90
CA ASN A 130 9.28 7.99 15.81
C ASN A 130 8.39 6.82 16.28
N THR A 131 7.43 6.41 15.45
CA THR A 131 6.57 5.23 15.69
C THR A 131 6.67 4.21 14.57
N LYS A 132 6.31 2.95 14.86
CA LYS A 132 6.17 1.87 13.87
C LYS A 132 5.16 2.23 12.77
N PHE A 133 4.09 2.95 13.13
CA PHE A 133 3.07 3.47 12.21
C PHE A 133 3.69 4.44 11.19
N GLY A 134 4.43 5.45 11.67
CA GLY A 134 5.10 6.43 10.81
C GLY A 134 6.15 5.79 9.91
N LYS A 135 6.92 4.82 10.43
CA LYS A 135 7.87 4.05 9.64
C LYS A 135 7.22 3.32 8.46
N TYR A 136 6.08 2.65 8.66
CA TYR A 136 5.41 1.94 7.58
C TYR A 136 4.77 2.88 6.54
N LEU A 137 4.19 4.01 6.95
CA LEU A 137 3.70 5.01 6.00
C LEU A 137 4.85 5.60 5.15
N PHE A 138 6.01 5.87 5.77
CA PHE A 138 7.22 6.29 5.08
C PHE A 138 7.73 5.24 4.07
N GLU A 139 7.79 3.97 4.47
CA GLU A 139 8.21 2.89 3.57
C GLU A 139 7.25 2.70 2.39
N ALA A 140 5.94 2.90 2.60
CA ALA A 140 4.94 2.87 1.53
C ALA A 140 5.07 4.04 0.55
N ASP A 141 5.29 5.27 1.04
CA ASP A 141 5.53 6.47 0.23
C ASP A 141 6.79 6.31 -0.65
N VAL A 142 7.87 5.75 -0.09
CA VAL A 142 9.08 5.39 -0.85
C VAL A 142 8.80 4.38 -1.97
N ILE A 143 7.91 3.41 -1.76
CA ILE A 143 7.53 2.44 -2.81
C ILE A 143 6.70 3.13 -3.89
N LEU A 144 5.75 3.99 -3.55
CA LEU A 144 4.98 4.79 -4.51
C LEU A 144 5.92 5.60 -5.43
N LYS A 145 6.93 6.31 -4.87
CA LYS A 145 7.96 7.00 -5.65
C LYS A 145 8.66 6.07 -6.64
N LYS A 146 9.13 4.93 -6.15
CA LYS A 146 9.91 3.98 -6.96
C LYS A 146 9.07 3.34 -8.08
N LEU A 147 7.78 3.12 -7.86
CA LEU A 147 6.84 2.67 -8.90
C LEU A 147 6.62 3.75 -9.96
N GLY A 148 6.36 5.00 -9.55
CA GLY A 148 6.20 6.12 -10.49
C GLY A 148 7.46 6.40 -11.32
N LEU A 149 8.64 6.27 -10.72
CA LEU A 149 9.94 6.37 -11.41
C LEU A 149 10.28 5.13 -12.26
N GLY A 150 9.54 4.03 -12.16
CA GLY A 150 9.90 2.75 -12.79
C GLY A 150 11.27 2.23 -12.33
N ILE A 151 11.59 2.43 -11.05
CA ILE A 151 12.70 1.78 -10.34
C ILE A 151 12.23 0.44 -9.77
N LEU A 152 10.98 0.41 -9.31
CA LEU A 152 10.24 -0.82 -9.06
C LEU A 152 9.26 -1.05 -10.21
N ASP A 153 9.04 -2.32 -10.54
CA ASP A 153 8.13 -2.73 -11.61
C ASP A 153 6.70 -2.95 -11.09
N ALA A 154 5.71 -2.51 -11.87
CA ALA A 154 4.33 -2.96 -11.74
C ALA A 154 3.65 -3.25 -13.11
N GLU A 155 4.41 -3.30 -14.20
CA GLU A 155 3.90 -3.55 -15.54
C GLU A 155 3.35 -4.97 -15.68
N ARG A 156 3.85 -5.93 -14.89
CA ARG A 156 3.25 -7.28 -14.77
C ARG A 156 1.79 -7.32 -14.29
N TRP A 157 1.28 -6.22 -13.71
CA TRP A 157 -0.13 -6.04 -13.36
C TRP A 157 -0.85 -5.04 -14.27
N GLY A 158 -0.21 -4.62 -15.37
CA GLY A 158 -0.69 -3.60 -16.31
C GLY A 158 -0.40 -2.15 -15.89
N VAL A 159 0.30 -1.92 -14.78
CA VAL A 159 0.58 -0.56 -14.29
C VAL A 159 1.92 -0.06 -14.83
N LYS A 160 1.87 0.72 -15.91
CA LYS A 160 3.05 1.38 -16.47
C LYS A 160 3.49 2.53 -15.57
N SER A 161 4.80 2.64 -15.33
CA SER A 161 5.35 3.75 -14.54
C SER A 161 5.10 5.11 -15.20
N TYR A 162 4.85 6.14 -14.38
CA TYR A 162 4.76 7.53 -14.85
C TYR A 162 5.97 7.90 -15.72
N PHE A 163 7.18 7.51 -15.30
CA PHE A 163 8.42 7.69 -16.07
C PHE A 163 8.37 7.07 -17.48
N TYR A 164 7.88 5.84 -17.62
CA TYR A 164 7.76 5.19 -18.92
C TYR A 164 6.78 5.95 -19.82
N MET A 165 5.60 6.29 -19.30
CA MET A 165 4.55 6.95 -20.07
C MET A 165 4.96 8.38 -20.46
N SER A 166 5.59 9.15 -19.56
CA SER A 166 6.20 10.44 -19.90
C SER A 166 7.28 10.32 -20.97
N SER A 167 8.17 9.32 -20.88
CA SER A 167 9.20 9.07 -21.89
C SER A 167 8.63 8.68 -23.25
N LYS A 168 7.50 7.97 -23.27
CA LYS A 168 6.79 7.57 -24.50
C LYS A 168 6.11 8.78 -25.14
N HIS A 169 5.33 9.53 -24.37
CA HIS A 169 4.65 10.73 -24.85
C HIS A 169 5.61 11.74 -25.47
N TRP A 170 6.73 12.07 -24.80
CA TRP A 170 7.74 12.98 -25.36
C TRP A 170 8.31 12.51 -26.71
N LYS A 171 8.50 11.20 -26.90
CA LYS A 171 8.96 10.62 -28.17
C LYS A 171 7.91 10.71 -29.29
N GLU A 172 6.64 10.87 -28.94
CA GLU A 172 5.51 10.93 -29.88
C GLU A 172 5.12 12.38 -30.22
N THR A 173 5.34 13.32 -29.30
CA THR A 173 4.95 14.74 -29.45
C THR A 173 6.12 15.71 -29.65
N GLY A 174 7.32 15.37 -29.17
CA GLY A 174 8.45 16.29 -29.09
C GLY A 174 8.25 17.46 -28.11
N THR A 175 7.22 17.43 -27.25
CA THR A 175 6.88 18.55 -26.35
C THR A 175 7.68 18.51 -25.04
N ASP A 176 8.48 19.55 -24.82
CA ASP A 176 9.31 19.71 -23.61
C ASP A 176 8.52 20.23 -22.38
N ASP A 177 7.19 20.20 -22.41
CA ASP A 177 6.32 20.70 -21.34
C ASP A 177 6.61 20.00 -20.01
N SER A 178 6.94 20.80 -18.98
CA SER A 178 7.31 20.30 -17.67
C SER A 178 6.10 20.33 -16.75
N VAL A 179 5.70 19.17 -16.24
CA VAL A 179 4.56 19.03 -15.32
C VAL A 179 5.07 18.48 -14.00
N HIS A 180 4.52 19.02 -12.91
CA HIS A 180 4.96 18.75 -11.57
C HIS A 180 3.80 18.19 -10.74
N SER A 181 3.80 16.86 -10.58
CA SER A 181 2.65 16.13 -10.03
C SER A 181 2.99 15.45 -8.70
N ARG A 182 2.08 15.60 -7.74
CA ARG A 182 2.09 14.89 -6.46
C ARG A 182 1.24 13.63 -6.56
N PHE A 183 1.74 12.51 -6.05
CA PHE A 183 1.02 11.26 -5.85
C PHE A 183 0.99 10.88 -4.37
N TRP A 184 -0.14 10.43 -3.85
CA TRP A 184 -0.21 9.99 -2.45
C TRP A 184 -1.24 8.91 -2.20
N LEU A 185 -1.06 8.23 -1.07
CA LEU A 185 -1.93 7.18 -0.56
C LEU A 185 -2.76 7.78 0.56
N LYS A 186 -4.09 7.73 0.42
CA LYS A 186 -5.03 8.05 1.51
C LYS A 186 -6.01 6.89 1.71
N PRO A 187 -6.65 6.75 2.88
CA PRO A 187 -7.91 6.03 2.97
C PRO A 187 -8.88 6.62 1.94
N GLY A 188 -9.42 5.78 1.06
CA GLY A 188 -10.29 6.24 -0.01
C GLY A 188 -11.63 6.76 0.50
N GLU A 189 -12.29 7.63 -0.25
CA GLU A 189 -13.56 8.24 0.19
C GLU A 189 -14.69 7.20 0.34
N GLY A 190 -14.59 6.07 -0.37
CA GLY A 190 -15.42 4.88 -0.16
C GLY A 190 -15.05 4.00 1.06
N SER A 191 -14.22 4.50 1.99
CA SER A 191 -13.80 3.77 3.20
C SER A 191 -14.78 3.99 4.34
N PHE A 192 -15.88 3.25 4.35
CA PHE A 192 -17.00 3.52 5.26
C PHE A 192 -16.75 3.05 6.69
N VAL A 193 -16.64 4.04 7.58
CA VAL A 193 -16.77 3.86 9.03
C VAL A 193 -18.22 4.08 9.43
N ALA A 194 -19.00 3.00 9.37
CA ALA A 194 -20.40 3.02 9.76
C ALA A 194 -20.51 2.98 11.30
N VAL A 195 -21.28 3.89 11.91
CA VAL A 195 -21.38 4.02 13.37
C VAL A 195 -22.82 4.07 13.84
N ARG A 196 -23.23 3.13 14.70
CA ARG A 196 -24.61 3.04 15.20
C ARG A 196 -24.71 2.32 16.54
N GLU A 197 -25.52 2.86 17.46
CA GLU A 197 -25.86 2.27 18.77
C GLU A 197 -24.69 1.69 19.60
N GLY A 198 -23.51 2.34 19.59
CA GLY A 198 -22.34 1.85 20.31
C GLY A 198 -21.44 0.89 19.52
N VAL A 199 -21.65 0.72 18.21
CA VAL A 199 -20.76 -0.03 17.33
C VAL A 199 -20.17 0.89 16.28
N GLY A 200 -18.89 0.69 15.96
CA GLY A 200 -18.28 1.13 14.73
C GLY A 200 -17.86 -0.06 13.87
N VAL A 201 -18.13 -0.04 12.57
CA VAL A 201 -17.71 -1.08 11.62
C VAL A 201 -16.88 -0.44 10.51
N VAL A 202 -15.74 -1.03 10.19
CA VAL A 202 -14.95 -0.68 9.00
C VAL A 202 -15.34 -1.66 7.91
N THR A 203 -16.36 -1.31 7.13
CA THR A 203 -17.03 -2.27 6.22
C THR A 203 -16.18 -2.56 5.00
N LYS A 204 -15.57 -1.51 4.43
CA LYS A 204 -14.61 -1.53 3.34
C LYS A 204 -13.56 -0.48 3.62
N LEU A 205 -12.32 -0.80 3.30
CA LEU A 205 -11.24 0.17 3.21
C LEU A 205 -10.74 0.10 1.77
N HIS A 206 -10.73 1.23 1.09
CA HIS A 206 -10.06 1.40 -0.19
C HIS A 206 -8.82 2.27 0.03
N ILE A 207 -7.82 2.17 -0.84
CA ILE A 207 -6.64 3.03 -0.78
C ILE A 207 -6.57 3.77 -2.11
N ASP A 208 -6.97 5.04 -2.07
CA ASP A 208 -6.88 5.92 -3.22
C ASP A 208 -5.40 6.22 -3.49
N VAL A 209 -5.00 6.11 -4.75
CA VAL A 209 -3.77 6.72 -5.26
C VAL A 209 -4.20 7.99 -5.96
N LEU A 210 -4.01 9.15 -5.31
CA LEU A 210 -4.38 10.43 -5.89
C LEU A 210 -3.24 11.03 -6.72
N THR A 211 -3.60 11.95 -7.62
CA THR A 211 -2.66 12.85 -8.30
C THR A 211 -3.12 14.30 -8.17
N GLU A 212 -2.18 15.25 -8.13
CA GLU A 212 -2.44 16.70 -8.09
C GLU A 212 -1.31 17.44 -8.81
N VAL A 213 -1.65 18.31 -9.77
CA VAL A 213 -0.67 19.17 -10.43
C VAL A 213 -0.40 20.38 -9.57
N LEU A 214 0.86 20.60 -9.25
CA LEU A 214 1.31 21.70 -8.39
C LEU A 214 1.93 22.83 -9.20
N SER A 215 2.55 22.52 -10.33
CA SER A 215 2.91 23.50 -11.36
C SER A 215 3.02 22.84 -12.74
N SER A 216 2.84 23.65 -13.78
CA SER A 216 3.17 23.30 -15.16
C SER A 216 3.91 24.45 -15.84
N ILE A 217 4.77 24.10 -16.79
CA ILE A 217 5.42 25.02 -17.72
C ILE A 217 5.02 24.54 -19.12
N GLU A 218 4.33 25.40 -19.85
CA GLU A 218 3.93 25.20 -21.25
C GLU A 218 4.71 26.16 -22.12
N ASN A 219 5.32 25.70 -23.22
CA ASN A 219 6.11 26.55 -24.13
C ASN A 219 7.21 27.41 -23.47
N GLY A 220 7.67 27.04 -22.27
CA GLY A 220 8.65 27.79 -21.48
C GLY A 220 8.06 28.81 -20.50
N GLU A 221 6.74 29.05 -20.50
CA GLU A 221 6.06 29.94 -19.57
C GLU A 221 5.39 29.18 -18.42
N SER A 222 5.47 29.72 -17.19
CA SER A 222 4.85 29.11 -16.02
C SER A 222 3.35 29.37 -16.01
N VAL A 223 2.54 28.32 -16.03
CA VAL A 223 1.07 28.44 -15.99
C VAL A 223 0.62 28.70 -14.54
N ILE A 224 0.32 29.96 -14.23
CA ILE A 224 0.04 30.41 -12.85
C ILE A 224 -1.28 29.84 -12.29
N ASN A 225 -2.22 29.43 -13.16
CA ASN A 225 -3.51 28.85 -12.78
C ASN A 225 -3.57 27.33 -13.03
N SER A 226 -2.69 26.57 -12.37
CA SER A 226 -2.63 25.10 -12.45
C SER A 226 -3.89 24.36 -12.00
N ILE A 227 -4.85 25.04 -11.36
CA ILE A 227 -6.12 24.48 -10.84
C ILE A 227 -6.92 23.71 -11.91
N ASN A 228 -6.86 24.15 -13.18
CA ASN A 228 -7.55 23.51 -14.30
C ASN A 228 -6.61 22.65 -15.17
N PHE A 229 -5.30 22.64 -14.89
CA PHE A 229 -4.34 21.87 -15.66
C PHE A 229 -4.32 20.41 -15.15
N ARG A 230 -4.43 19.45 -16.06
CA ARG A 230 -4.46 18.01 -15.74
C ARG A 230 -3.23 17.32 -16.28
N ASP A 231 -2.52 16.60 -15.41
CA ASP A 231 -1.49 15.66 -15.84
C ASP A 231 -2.15 14.34 -16.24
N GLU A 232 -2.59 14.22 -17.50
CA GLU A 232 -3.24 13.00 -17.99
C GLU A 232 -2.38 11.75 -17.73
N ILE A 233 -1.06 11.87 -17.84
CA ILE A 233 -0.12 10.77 -17.59
C ILE A 233 -0.05 10.43 -16.09
N GLY A 234 -0.11 11.46 -15.25
CA GLY A 234 -0.23 11.33 -13.80
C GLY A 234 -1.52 10.64 -13.39
N GLU A 235 -2.65 11.05 -13.96
CA GLU A 235 -3.95 10.44 -13.71
C GLU A 235 -3.99 8.98 -14.17
N ILE A 236 -3.48 8.67 -15.37
CA ILE A 236 -3.37 7.28 -15.85
C ILE A 236 -2.50 6.44 -14.92
N PHE A 237 -1.38 6.96 -14.42
CA PHE A 237 -0.54 6.25 -13.45
C PHE A 237 -1.28 6.03 -12.11
N ALA A 238 -1.88 7.08 -11.57
CA ALA A 238 -2.56 7.08 -10.28
C ALA A 238 -3.77 6.12 -10.29
N THR A 239 -4.72 6.33 -11.20
CA THR A 239 -5.89 5.46 -11.38
C THR A 239 -5.51 4.04 -11.79
N GLY A 240 -4.43 3.87 -12.57
CA GLY A 240 -3.90 2.54 -12.93
C GLY A 240 -3.38 1.78 -11.73
N LEU A 241 -2.58 2.44 -10.87
CA LEU A 241 -2.05 1.85 -9.64
C LEU A 241 -3.14 1.60 -8.61
N GLU A 242 -4.10 2.51 -8.45
CA GLU A 242 -5.26 2.39 -7.55
C GLU A 242 -6.08 1.13 -7.89
N LYS A 243 -6.49 0.98 -9.16
CA LYS A 243 -7.24 -0.20 -9.65
C LYS A 243 -6.50 -1.53 -9.47
N LYS A 244 -5.18 -1.47 -9.25
CA LYS A 244 -4.30 -2.63 -9.08
C LYS A 244 -3.64 -2.70 -7.71
N PHE A 245 -4.05 -1.86 -6.75
CA PHE A 245 -3.39 -1.74 -5.47
C PHE A 245 -3.38 -3.07 -4.69
N ASP A 246 -4.48 -3.82 -4.71
CA ASP A 246 -4.60 -5.14 -4.08
C ASP A 246 -3.72 -6.23 -4.71
N GLU A 247 -3.34 -6.08 -5.98
CA GLU A 247 -2.45 -7.01 -6.67
C GLU A 247 -0.98 -6.64 -6.43
N VAL A 248 -0.68 -5.33 -6.49
CA VAL A 248 0.65 -4.75 -6.28
C VAL A 248 1.09 -4.88 -4.81
N SER A 249 0.20 -4.61 -3.86
CA SER A 249 0.48 -4.65 -2.42
C SER A 249 0.85 -6.04 -1.92
N LYS A 250 0.29 -7.12 -2.50
CA LYS A 250 0.64 -8.52 -2.18
C LYS A 250 2.14 -8.81 -2.34
N TYR A 251 2.85 -8.05 -3.17
CA TYR A 251 4.29 -8.17 -3.38
C TYR A 251 5.10 -7.16 -2.57
N TYR A 252 4.58 -5.94 -2.40
CA TYR A 252 5.26 -4.86 -1.69
C TYR A 252 4.74 -4.75 -0.25
N THR A 253 5.40 -5.44 0.67
CA THR A 253 4.99 -5.56 2.09
C THR A 253 4.60 -4.24 2.78
N PRO A 254 5.30 -3.09 2.59
CA PRO A 254 4.85 -1.80 3.14
C PRO A 254 3.50 -1.32 2.60
N LEU A 255 3.19 -1.58 1.32
CA LEU A 255 1.86 -1.32 0.76
C LEU A 255 0.81 -2.26 1.36
N LYS A 256 1.12 -3.56 1.54
CA LYS A 256 0.22 -4.52 2.22
C LYS A 256 -0.12 -4.08 3.65
N ARG A 257 0.82 -3.43 4.35
CA ARG A 257 0.63 -2.93 5.72
C ARG A 257 -0.37 -1.78 5.80
N LEU A 258 -0.61 -1.02 4.71
CA LEU A 258 -1.49 0.14 4.74
C LEU A 258 -2.95 -0.19 5.03
N ASP A 259 -3.47 -1.32 4.55
CA ASP A 259 -4.85 -1.74 4.86
C ASP A 259 -5.07 -1.80 6.39
N MET A 260 -4.17 -2.48 7.11
CA MET A 260 -4.26 -2.57 8.56
C MET A 260 -4.13 -1.21 9.24
N LEU A 261 -3.16 -0.39 8.84
CA LEU A 261 -2.92 0.92 9.45
C LEU A 261 -4.12 1.86 9.26
N PHE A 262 -4.71 1.91 8.07
CA PHE A 262 -5.88 2.74 7.81
C PHE A 262 -7.17 2.14 8.40
N ARG A 263 -7.28 0.82 8.61
CA ARG A 263 -8.35 0.25 9.46
C ARG A 263 -8.25 0.71 10.90
N CYS A 264 -7.03 0.89 11.45
CA CYS A 264 -6.85 1.50 12.77
C CYS A 264 -7.37 2.94 12.80
N VAL A 265 -7.10 3.72 11.75
CA VAL A 265 -7.64 5.09 11.59
C VAL A 265 -9.16 5.07 11.49
N GLY A 266 -9.73 4.12 10.76
CA GLY A 266 -11.18 3.91 10.68
C GLY A 266 -11.82 3.59 12.03
N LEU A 267 -11.21 2.73 12.85
CA LEU A 267 -11.67 2.50 14.23
C LEU A 267 -11.52 3.74 15.12
N ALA A 268 -10.42 4.47 15.00
CA ALA A 268 -10.19 5.68 15.79
C ALA A 268 -11.21 6.78 15.44
N GLU A 269 -11.58 6.89 14.16
CA GLU A 269 -12.69 7.70 13.71
C GLU A 269 -14.04 7.18 14.21
N ALA A 270 -14.24 5.86 14.26
CA ALA A 270 -15.45 5.28 14.84
C ALA A 270 -15.60 5.67 16.32
N VAL A 271 -14.51 5.62 17.09
CA VAL A 271 -14.46 6.07 18.49
C VAL A 271 -14.76 7.57 18.58
N GLU A 272 -14.17 8.40 17.72
CA GLU A 272 -14.45 9.86 17.65
C GLU A 272 -15.92 10.16 17.34
N ARG A 273 -16.53 9.43 16.40
CA ARG A 273 -17.98 9.52 16.10
C ARG A 273 -18.82 9.02 17.28
N LEU A 274 -18.41 7.94 17.95
CA LEU A 274 -19.11 7.38 19.12
C LEU A 274 -19.08 8.33 20.34
N TYR A 275 -18.03 9.12 20.52
CA TYR A 275 -17.93 10.15 21.57
C TYR A 275 -19.05 11.20 21.52
N LYS A 276 -19.75 11.34 20.39
CA LYS A 276 -20.90 12.26 20.26
C LYS A 276 -22.16 11.74 20.96
N TYR A 277 -22.26 10.44 21.30
CA TYR A 277 -23.41 9.89 22.01
C TYR A 277 -23.24 10.00 23.53
N VAL A 278 -24.20 10.65 24.21
CA VAL A 278 -24.19 10.86 25.68
C VAL A 278 -24.06 9.56 26.50
N SER A 279 -24.49 8.41 25.95
CA SER A 279 -24.38 7.09 26.58
C SER A 279 -22.99 6.44 26.46
N PHE A 280 -22.12 6.96 25.61
CA PHE A 280 -20.78 6.46 25.35
C PHE A 280 -19.77 7.16 26.28
N LYS A 281 -19.25 6.41 27.26
CA LYS A 281 -18.32 6.90 28.28
C LYS A 281 -17.22 5.85 28.58
N PRO A 282 -16.45 5.41 27.55
CA PRO A 282 -15.32 4.52 27.77
C PRO A 282 -14.20 5.23 28.54
N LYS A 283 -13.37 4.45 29.22
CA LYS A 283 -12.12 4.94 29.82
C LYS A 283 -11.05 4.98 28.74
N MET A 284 -10.57 6.18 28.40
CA MET A 284 -9.56 6.36 27.33
C MET A 284 -8.33 7.14 27.76
N ASP A 285 -8.33 7.74 28.94
CA ASP A 285 -7.23 8.60 29.42
C ASP A 285 -5.88 7.86 29.42
N PHE A 286 -5.89 6.57 29.80
CA PHE A 286 -4.72 5.71 29.70
C PHE A 286 -4.19 5.61 28.26
N TRP A 287 -5.05 5.29 27.31
CA TRP A 287 -4.67 5.13 25.89
C TRP A 287 -4.24 6.45 25.25
N LEU A 288 -4.90 7.56 25.58
CA LEU A 288 -4.63 8.86 24.99
C LEU A 288 -3.41 9.57 25.61
N HIS A 289 -3.11 9.33 26.89
CA HIS A 289 -2.13 10.11 27.64
C HIS A 289 -1.07 9.29 28.40
N GLU A 290 -1.43 8.18 29.06
CA GLU A 290 -0.49 7.43 29.93
C GLU A 290 0.34 6.38 29.18
N TYR A 291 -0.24 5.71 28.18
CA TYR A 291 0.36 4.57 27.48
C TYR A 291 1.62 4.99 26.72
N LYS A 292 2.72 4.25 26.88
CA LYS A 292 4.02 4.53 26.26
C LYS A 292 4.19 3.72 24.98
N VAL A 293 3.78 4.31 23.86
CA VAL A 293 4.04 3.79 22.51
C VAL A 293 5.55 3.56 22.34
N LYS A 294 5.95 2.39 21.84
CA LYS A 294 7.35 2.08 21.62
C LYS A 294 7.97 3.01 20.58
N HIS A 295 9.07 3.66 20.97
CA HIS A 295 9.89 4.45 20.06
C HIS A 295 10.48 3.55 18.95
N VAL A 296 10.29 3.95 17.70
CA VAL A 296 10.89 3.35 16.51
C VAL A 296 11.40 4.49 15.65
N GLU A 297 12.71 4.64 15.54
CA GLU A 297 13.33 5.74 14.80
C GLU A 297 12.74 5.86 13.38
N THR A 298 12.22 7.06 13.08
CA THR A 298 11.76 7.42 11.73
C THR A 298 12.76 8.39 11.11
N ARG A 299 13.18 8.13 9.87
CA ARG A 299 14.06 9.06 9.16
C ARG A 299 13.36 10.38 8.89
N ASN A 300 14.04 11.48 9.24
CA ASN A 300 13.60 12.84 8.93
C ASN A 300 14.17 13.36 7.59
N ASP A 301 15.07 12.61 6.96
CA ASP A 301 15.56 12.87 5.60
C ASP A 301 15.54 11.61 4.72
N TYR A 302 15.52 11.83 3.40
CA TYR A 302 15.63 10.77 2.41
C TYR A 302 16.39 11.26 1.17
N PRO A 303 17.34 10.52 0.58
CA PRO A 303 18.00 10.95 -0.65
C PRO A 303 16.99 11.16 -1.79
N ILE A 304 17.24 12.13 -2.67
CA ILE A 304 16.48 12.29 -3.91
C ILE A 304 16.59 10.99 -4.70
N LEU A 305 15.44 10.43 -5.09
CA LEU A 305 15.40 9.42 -6.14
C LEU A 305 15.36 10.15 -7.49
N GLU A 306 16.32 9.84 -8.34
CA GLU A 306 16.47 10.40 -9.68
C GLU A 306 16.60 9.27 -10.70
N LYS A 307 15.93 9.41 -11.84
CA LYS A 307 16.13 8.56 -13.01
C LYS A 307 16.35 9.45 -14.23
N LYS A 308 17.50 9.27 -14.87
CA LYS A 308 17.90 9.96 -16.10
C LYS A 308 17.79 9.00 -17.27
N LYS A 309 17.35 9.50 -18.42
CA LYS A 309 17.42 8.79 -19.69
C LYS A 309 17.74 9.79 -20.79
N LEU A 310 18.80 9.50 -21.54
CA LEU A 310 19.08 10.19 -22.79
C LEU A 310 17.99 9.80 -23.80
N LEU A 311 17.31 10.80 -24.34
CA LEU A 311 16.36 10.66 -25.43
C LEU A 311 16.98 11.32 -26.66
N GLN A 312 16.91 10.61 -27.79
CA GLN A 312 17.53 11.00 -29.04
C GLN A 312 16.51 10.83 -30.15
N ASP A 313 16.35 11.88 -30.95
CA ASP A 313 15.46 11.92 -32.11
C ASP A 313 16.12 12.78 -33.20
N GLY A 314 16.51 12.15 -34.31
CA GLY A 314 17.39 12.75 -35.31
C GLY A 314 18.69 13.33 -34.70
N GLU A 315 18.97 14.58 -35.02
CA GLU A 315 20.12 15.34 -34.48
C GLU A 315 19.89 15.90 -33.08
N LYS A 316 18.66 15.84 -32.54
CA LYS A 316 18.36 16.37 -31.20
C LYS A 316 18.60 15.32 -30.13
N ALA A 317 19.42 15.68 -29.14
CA ALA A 317 19.64 14.90 -27.92
C ALA A 317 19.17 15.71 -26.69
N THR A 318 18.25 15.13 -25.93
CA THR A 318 17.68 15.73 -24.72
C THR A 318 17.77 14.73 -23.57
N THR A 319 18.25 15.16 -22.42
CA THR A 319 18.21 14.33 -21.20
C THR A 319 16.89 14.56 -20.48
N MET A 320 16.03 13.54 -20.45
CA MET A 320 14.88 13.55 -19.56
C MET A 320 15.32 13.11 -18.16
N THR A 321 15.11 13.99 -17.19
CA THR A 321 15.38 13.74 -15.77
C THR A 321 14.06 13.77 -15.01
N ILE A 322 13.71 12.67 -14.34
CA ILE A 322 12.63 12.66 -13.35
C ILE A 322 13.21 12.50 -11.94
N SER A 323 12.82 13.40 -11.05
CA SER A 323 13.31 13.50 -9.67
C SER A 323 12.20 14.01 -8.73
N GLY A 324 12.21 13.72 -7.42
CA GLY A 324 11.02 13.92 -6.56
C GLY A 324 11.05 15.00 -5.45
N GLY A 325 9.86 15.40 -4.96
CA GLY A 325 9.56 16.20 -3.74
C GLY A 325 8.92 17.60 -3.92
N ILE A 326 7.87 18.01 -3.14
CA ILE A 326 7.08 19.28 -3.29
C ILE A 326 6.35 19.76 -2.01
N GLU A 327 5.87 21.02 -2.00
CA GLU A 327 4.97 21.77 -1.08
C GLU A 327 3.45 21.71 -1.48
N LEU A 328 2.48 22.41 -0.82
CA LEU A 328 1.08 21.88 -0.63
C LEU A 328 -0.17 22.78 -0.97
N LYS A 329 -1.18 22.25 -1.74
CA LYS A 329 -2.68 22.53 -1.79
C LYS A 329 -3.38 21.84 -3.03
N ALA A 330 -4.69 21.49 -3.13
CA ALA A 330 -5.75 20.97 -2.21
C ALA A 330 -7.22 20.81 -2.80
N LEU A 331 -7.98 19.67 -2.61
CA LEU A 331 -9.38 19.57 -2.00
C LEU A 331 -10.02 18.16 -1.64
N ILE A 332 -11.32 17.81 -1.94
CA ILE A 332 -12.24 17.11 -0.95
C ILE A 332 -13.62 16.42 -1.38
N LEU A 333 -14.24 15.55 -0.50
CA LEU A 333 -15.67 15.06 -0.27
C LEU A 333 -16.37 13.99 -1.21
N ASP A 334 -17.28 13.04 -0.81
CA ASP A 334 -17.84 12.45 0.47
C ASP A 334 -18.89 11.26 0.21
N LEU A 335 -19.56 10.72 1.26
CA LEU A 335 -20.81 9.83 1.32
C LEU A 335 -20.66 8.29 1.18
N LYS A 336 -21.45 7.35 1.79
CA LYS A 336 -22.41 7.14 2.94
C LYS A 336 -22.90 5.65 2.81
N ASP A 337 -23.57 4.92 3.72
CA ASP A 337 -23.23 4.34 5.06
C ASP A 337 -23.84 2.88 5.13
N GLY A 338 -24.12 2.20 6.28
CA GLY A 338 -24.61 0.78 6.31
C GLY A 338 -25.09 0.16 7.65
N ASN A 339 -26.05 -0.79 7.69
CA ASN A 339 -26.75 -1.26 8.94
C ASN A 339 -25.98 -2.28 9.83
N ILE A 340 -26.07 -2.14 11.17
CA ILE A 340 -25.02 -2.59 12.13
C ILE A 340 -25.51 -3.44 13.33
N LYS A 341 -26.78 -3.33 13.75
CA LYS A 341 -27.22 -3.66 15.13
C LYS A 341 -26.90 -5.09 15.62
N ALA A 342 -27.06 -6.10 14.77
CA ALA A 342 -26.88 -7.51 15.16
C ALA A 342 -25.43 -7.87 15.56
N PHE A 343 -24.44 -7.15 15.03
CA PHE A 343 -23.02 -7.38 15.31
C PHE A 343 -22.70 -7.13 16.80
N ARG A 344 -23.26 -6.07 17.38
CA ARG A 344 -23.06 -5.71 18.81
C ARG A 344 -23.43 -6.86 19.73
N ASP A 345 -24.64 -7.38 19.53
CA ASP A 345 -25.29 -8.27 20.49
C ASP A 345 -24.62 -9.65 20.48
N ILE A 346 -24.08 -10.09 19.33
CA ILE A 346 -23.27 -11.31 19.22
C ILE A 346 -21.95 -11.15 19.97
N VAL A 347 -21.23 -10.04 19.77
CA VAL A 347 -19.94 -9.78 20.43
C VAL A 347 -20.11 -9.76 21.95
N ILE A 348 -21.06 -8.98 22.48
CA ILE A 348 -21.31 -8.87 23.93
C ILE A 348 -21.75 -10.22 24.52
N LYS A 349 -22.71 -10.93 23.90
CA LYS A 349 -23.19 -12.23 24.40
C LYS A 349 -22.16 -13.36 24.31
N SER A 350 -21.09 -13.19 23.52
CA SER A 350 -19.99 -14.15 23.41
C SER A 350 -18.87 -13.95 24.43
N ARG A 351 -18.86 -12.81 25.14
CA ARG A 351 -17.84 -12.48 26.15
C ARG A 351 -17.98 -13.44 27.35
N PRO A 352 -16.96 -14.24 27.72
CA PRO A 352 -17.09 -15.19 28.82
C PRO A 352 -17.25 -14.51 30.19
N ASP A 353 -16.47 -13.45 30.44
CA ASP A 353 -16.59 -12.58 31.62
C ASP A 353 -15.98 -11.18 31.37
N GLY A 354 -16.19 -10.25 32.31
CA GLY A 354 -15.73 -8.86 32.23
C GLY A 354 -14.21 -8.66 32.17
N ASN A 355 -13.39 -9.64 32.57
CA ASN A 355 -11.93 -9.55 32.66
C ASN A 355 -11.20 -10.41 31.61
N VAL A 356 -11.90 -10.88 30.57
CA VAL A 356 -11.27 -11.59 29.45
C VAL A 356 -10.60 -10.61 28.48
N LEU A 357 -9.32 -10.81 28.18
CA LEU A 357 -8.56 -9.98 27.23
C LEU A 357 -8.99 -10.30 25.80
N THR A 358 -9.10 -11.59 25.49
CA THR A 358 -9.25 -12.16 24.15
C THR A 358 -10.23 -13.33 24.17
N TRP A 359 -11.18 -13.35 23.25
CA TRP A 359 -12.07 -14.50 23.06
C TRP A 359 -12.48 -14.68 21.59
N ARG A 360 -12.94 -15.88 21.25
CA ARG A 360 -13.49 -16.16 19.92
C ARG A 360 -14.95 -15.70 19.85
N VAL A 361 -15.28 -14.94 18.81
CA VAL A 361 -16.66 -14.52 18.53
C VAL A 361 -17.29 -15.51 17.53
N PRO A 362 -18.51 -16.03 17.77
CA PRO A 362 -19.16 -17.02 16.91
C PRO A 362 -19.77 -16.40 15.63
N LEU A 363 -18.96 -15.65 14.87
CA LEU A 363 -19.34 -15.01 13.59
C LEU A 363 -19.08 -15.90 12.37
N GLY A 364 -19.18 -17.23 12.55
CA GLY A 364 -18.99 -18.19 11.46
C GLY A 364 -19.99 -17.96 10.33
N GLY A 365 -19.50 -17.60 9.14
CA GLY A 365 -20.34 -17.27 7.98
C GLY A 365 -20.72 -15.79 7.84
N TRP A 366 -20.37 -14.92 8.80
CA TRP A 366 -20.50 -13.46 8.60
C TRP A 366 -19.53 -12.99 7.53
N ARG A 367 -20.05 -12.33 6.49
CA ARG A 367 -19.29 -11.60 5.48
C ARG A 367 -19.54 -10.12 5.70
N SER A 368 -18.51 -9.28 5.53
CA SER A 368 -18.72 -7.84 5.48
C SER A 368 -19.69 -7.49 4.34
N PHE A 369 -20.44 -6.40 4.49
CA PHE A 369 -21.45 -5.95 3.54
C PHE A 369 -20.81 -5.29 2.30
N GLU A 370 -19.99 -6.03 1.55
CA GLU A 370 -19.18 -5.48 0.45
C GLU A 370 -20.00 -5.09 -0.80
N ASN A 371 -21.23 -5.60 -0.95
CA ASN A 371 -22.03 -5.48 -2.18
C ASN A 371 -23.52 -5.11 -1.99
N SER A 372 -24.03 -4.95 -0.76
CA SER A 372 -25.42 -4.50 -0.57
C SER A 372 -25.49 -2.98 -0.64
N LYS A 373 -26.20 -2.42 -1.64
CA LYS A 373 -26.63 -1.01 -1.59
C LYS A 373 -27.39 -0.78 -0.29
N ILE A 374 -27.01 0.23 0.49
CA ILE A 374 -27.75 0.63 1.69
C ILE A 374 -28.35 2.02 1.45
N GLU A 375 -29.65 2.13 1.69
CA GLU A 375 -30.36 3.40 1.73
C GLU A 375 -30.28 4.00 3.15
N VAL A 376 -29.93 5.28 3.24
CA VAL A 376 -29.88 6.01 4.51
C VAL A 376 -31.21 6.71 4.73
N VAL A 377 -31.87 6.41 5.85
CA VAL A 377 -33.00 7.20 6.36
C VAL A 377 -32.46 8.17 7.40
N GLU A 378 -32.66 9.47 7.16
CA GLU A 378 -32.29 10.52 8.11
C GLU A 378 -33.42 10.77 9.11
N ASP A 379 -33.09 10.78 10.40
CA ASP A 379 -33.92 11.40 11.43
C ASP A 379 -33.38 12.81 11.71
N THR A 380 -34.24 13.82 11.56
CA THR A 380 -33.90 15.24 11.62
C THR A 380 -33.75 15.74 13.06
N PHE A 381 -32.52 16.12 13.44
CA PHE A 381 -32.28 17.22 14.38
C PHE A 381 -30.95 17.91 14.03
N ILE A 382 -31.06 19.08 13.38
CA ILE A 382 -29.93 19.95 13.05
C ILE A 382 -29.91 21.09 14.05
N GLU A 383 -28.82 21.21 14.82
CA GLU A 383 -28.42 22.47 15.42
C GLU A 383 -26.98 22.76 14.96
N ASP A 384 -26.85 23.81 14.14
CA ASP A 384 -25.63 24.09 13.38
C ASP A 384 -24.49 24.56 14.29
N THR A 385 -23.46 23.73 14.37
CA THR A 385 -22.21 24.03 15.07
C THR A 385 -20.99 23.77 14.18
N SER A 386 -21.09 24.11 12.89
CA SER A 386 -19.97 24.08 11.93
C SER A 386 -18.94 25.21 12.14
N LYS A 387 -18.39 25.34 13.36
CA LYS A 387 -17.24 26.21 13.63
C LYS A 387 -15.91 25.53 13.25
N GLY A 388 -15.51 25.74 12.00
CA GLY A 388 -14.12 25.80 11.49
C GLY A 388 -13.09 24.79 12.00
N LEU A 389 -12.76 23.79 11.17
CA LEU A 389 -11.47 23.09 11.19
C LEU A 389 -10.50 23.78 10.21
N SER A 390 -9.25 24.02 10.62
CA SER A 390 -8.27 24.79 9.84
C SER A 390 -7.53 23.97 8.77
N LEU A 391 -7.03 24.68 7.75
CA LEU A 391 -6.71 24.19 6.40
C LEU A 391 -5.35 23.47 6.23
N GLU A 392 -4.80 22.82 7.26
CA GLU A 392 -3.38 22.39 7.32
C GLU A 392 -3.09 20.90 7.00
N GLN A 393 -3.95 20.18 6.26
CA GLN A 393 -3.87 18.70 6.21
C GLN A 393 -4.01 18.09 4.81
N LYS A 394 -2.91 18.10 4.05
CA LYS A 394 -2.69 17.24 2.87
C LYS A 394 -1.20 16.93 2.82
N LEU A 395 -0.79 15.79 2.27
CA LEU A 395 0.61 15.37 2.15
C LEU A 395 0.75 14.36 1.01
N GLY A 396 1.95 14.27 0.41
CA GLY A 396 2.17 13.32 -0.66
C GLY A 396 3.55 13.36 -1.32
N THR A 397 4.00 12.16 -1.69
CA THR A 397 5.04 11.91 -2.68
C THR A 397 4.86 12.70 -3.96
N SER A 398 5.95 12.95 -4.67
CA SER A 398 5.86 13.82 -5.83
C SER A 398 7.00 13.62 -6.81
N LEU A 399 6.70 13.84 -8.08
CA LEU A 399 7.60 13.68 -9.22
C LEU A 399 7.67 14.99 -10.01
N PHE A 400 8.88 15.32 -10.45
CA PHE A 400 9.20 16.46 -11.28
C PHE A 400 9.84 15.95 -12.56
N LYS A 401 9.20 16.20 -13.70
CA LYS A 401 9.70 15.88 -15.04
C LYS A 401 10.38 17.11 -15.62
N ARG A 402 11.70 17.06 -15.87
CA ARG A 402 12.46 18.12 -16.56
C ARG A 402 13.15 17.56 -17.80
N PHE A 403 13.05 18.29 -18.90
CA PHE A 403 13.87 18.12 -20.09
C PHE A 403 15.03 19.11 -20.06
N SER A 404 16.19 18.70 -20.57
CA SER A 404 17.35 19.58 -20.70
C SER A 404 18.12 19.20 -21.96
N PRO A 405 18.45 20.17 -22.83
CA PRO A 405 19.22 19.89 -24.04
C PRO A 405 20.61 19.35 -23.65
N VAL A 406 21.12 18.41 -24.44
CA VAL A 406 22.52 17.97 -24.29
C VAL A 406 23.40 19.03 -24.92
N ASP A 407 24.24 19.65 -24.10
CA ASP A 407 25.20 20.66 -24.56
C ASP A 407 26.21 20.00 -25.51
N SER A 408 26.16 20.37 -26.79
CA SER A 408 26.96 19.78 -27.86
C SER A 408 28.46 20.08 -27.72
N SER A 409 28.84 20.98 -26.80
CA SER A 409 30.22 21.25 -26.43
C SER A 409 30.93 20.10 -25.68
N GLY A 410 30.20 19.09 -25.19
CA GLY A 410 30.75 17.96 -24.44
C GLY A 410 30.95 16.64 -25.21
N ILE A 411 30.44 16.50 -26.44
CA ILE A 411 30.48 15.24 -27.19
C ILE A 411 31.79 15.11 -28.00
N LEU A 412 32.90 15.07 -27.27
CA LEU A 412 34.23 14.73 -27.79
C LEU A 412 35.02 13.98 -26.69
N MET A 413 34.56 12.76 -26.39
CA MET A 413 35.34 11.76 -25.64
C MET A 413 35.43 10.46 -26.45
N ASP A 414 36.62 9.86 -26.44
CA ASP A 414 37.04 8.79 -27.34
C ASP A 414 36.12 7.57 -27.36
N MET A 415 35.59 7.26 -28.55
CA MET A 415 35.20 5.90 -28.89
C MET A 415 36.39 5.15 -29.50
N HIS A 416 37.29 4.67 -28.63
CA HIS A 416 38.19 3.58 -29.04
C HIS A 416 37.38 2.28 -29.22
N PRO A 417 37.46 1.60 -30.37
CA PRO A 417 36.74 0.35 -30.59
C PRO A 417 37.44 -0.78 -29.83
N ASN A 418 36.94 -1.13 -28.64
CA ASN A 418 37.41 -2.34 -27.96
C ASN A 418 36.73 -3.59 -28.52
N LYS A 419 37.52 -4.62 -28.74
CA LYS A 419 37.15 -5.85 -29.45
C LYS A 419 36.65 -6.91 -28.48
N ASP A 420 35.91 -7.88 -29.03
CA ASP A 420 35.68 -9.21 -28.47
C ASP A 420 34.95 -9.33 -27.10
N ILE A 421 33.61 -9.42 -27.14
CA ILE A 421 32.91 -10.55 -26.52
C ILE A 421 31.83 -11.04 -27.50
N GLY A 422 32.02 -12.24 -28.06
CA GLY A 422 31.02 -12.88 -28.91
C GLY A 422 29.91 -13.54 -28.08
N GLY A 423 28.67 -13.12 -28.29
CA GLY A 423 27.47 -13.83 -27.84
C GLY A 423 26.63 -14.23 -29.04
N ILE A 424 26.30 -15.52 -29.16
CA ILE A 424 25.34 -16.00 -30.15
C ILE A 424 23.94 -15.74 -29.58
N SER A 425 23.16 -14.85 -30.21
CA SER A 425 21.70 -14.88 -30.05
C SER A 425 21.14 -16.03 -30.88
N ILE A 426 20.25 -16.82 -30.30
CA ILE A 426 19.33 -17.66 -31.06
C ILE A 426 17.95 -17.07 -30.80
N ASP A 427 17.50 -16.25 -31.75
CA ASP A 427 16.13 -15.73 -31.72
C ASP A 427 15.20 -16.87 -32.15
N VAL A 428 14.40 -17.37 -31.20
CA VAL A 428 13.30 -18.30 -31.48
C VAL A 428 12.01 -17.49 -31.49
N GLU A 429 11.52 -17.19 -32.69
CA GLU A 429 10.24 -16.52 -32.89
C GLU A 429 9.10 -17.51 -32.59
N ILE A 430 8.47 -17.38 -31.42
CA ILE A 430 7.28 -18.15 -31.06
C ILE A 430 6.05 -17.32 -31.43
N THR A 431 5.45 -17.62 -32.58
CA THR A 431 4.18 -17.00 -33.01
C THR A 431 2.99 -17.62 -32.26
N PRO A 432 1.85 -16.91 -32.12
CA PRO A 432 0.65 -17.45 -31.46
C PRO A 432 0.14 -18.78 -32.04
N ASP A 433 0.37 -19.02 -33.33
CA ASP A 433 0.01 -20.26 -34.03
C ASP A 433 0.74 -21.50 -33.46
N SER A 434 1.86 -21.30 -32.75
CA SER A 434 2.63 -22.35 -32.06
C SER A 434 1.88 -23.03 -30.90
N PHE A 435 0.72 -22.50 -30.51
CA PHE A 435 -0.08 -22.99 -29.38
C PHE A 435 -1.53 -23.36 -29.73
N ILE A 436 -1.94 -23.26 -31.00
CA ILE A 436 -3.32 -23.58 -31.41
C ILE A 436 -3.34 -24.51 -32.61
N ASN A 437 -3.28 -25.80 -32.32
CA ASN A 437 -4.04 -26.79 -33.07
C ASN A 437 -4.56 -27.85 -32.08
N GLU A 438 -5.82 -27.71 -31.69
CA GLU A 438 -6.58 -28.79 -31.04
C GLU A 438 -6.93 -29.87 -32.08
N THR A 439 -5.92 -30.61 -32.54
CA THR A 439 -6.17 -31.92 -33.13
C THR A 439 -6.52 -32.88 -32.00
N ASN A 440 -7.71 -33.48 -32.07
CA ASN A 440 -8.19 -34.53 -31.15
C ASN A 440 -7.41 -35.85 -31.30
N ASP A 441 -6.11 -35.80 -31.56
CA ASP A 441 -5.28 -36.98 -31.76
C ASP A 441 -4.51 -37.34 -30.48
N ASP A 442 -5.10 -38.28 -29.74
CA ASP A 442 -4.61 -38.84 -28.47
C ASP A 442 -3.35 -39.73 -28.66
N THR A 443 -2.73 -39.72 -29.83
CA THR A 443 -1.53 -40.50 -30.19
C THR A 443 -0.31 -40.12 -29.36
N LEU A 444 -0.02 -38.83 -29.21
CA LEU A 444 1.15 -38.38 -28.44
C LEU A 444 1.00 -38.71 -26.94
N SER A 445 -0.19 -38.47 -26.37
CA SER A 445 -0.49 -38.80 -24.97
C SER A 445 -0.35 -40.30 -24.70
N LYS A 446 -0.96 -41.15 -25.55
CA LYS A 446 -0.83 -42.61 -25.48
C LYS A 446 0.61 -43.10 -25.71
N ALA A 447 1.39 -42.45 -26.58
CA ALA A 447 2.79 -42.78 -26.79
C ALA A 447 3.64 -42.47 -25.53
N ILE A 448 3.36 -41.36 -24.85
CA ILE A 448 4.00 -41.00 -23.58
C ILE A 448 3.64 -42.01 -22.50
N GLU A 449 2.36 -42.29 -22.27
CA GLU A 449 1.92 -43.28 -21.25
C GLU A 449 2.54 -44.66 -21.49
N LYS A 450 2.50 -45.16 -22.74
CA LYS A 450 3.02 -46.48 -23.12
C LYS A 450 4.56 -46.57 -23.05
N SER A 451 5.26 -45.44 -23.03
CA SER A 451 6.72 -45.39 -22.88
C SER A 451 7.20 -45.36 -21.44
N SER A 452 6.30 -45.18 -20.45
CA SER A 452 6.68 -45.09 -19.04
C SER A 452 7.09 -46.46 -18.49
N PRO A 453 8.32 -46.64 -17.97
CA PRO A 453 8.79 -47.95 -17.54
C PRO A 453 8.15 -48.43 -16.22
N LYS A 454 7.71 -47.50 -15.34
CA LYS A 454 6.98 -47.75 -14.08
C LYS A 454 6.15 -46.53 -13.68
N LYS A 455 5.02 -46.76 -13.00
CA LYS A 455 4.06 -45.73 -12.55
C LYS A 455 4.65 -44.60 -11.67
N ASP A 456 5.79 -44.86 -11.03
CA ASP A 456 6.44 -43.96 -10.07
C ASP A 456 7.71 -43.29 -10.66
N SER A 457 7.90 -43.36 -11.98
CA SER A 457 9.10 -42.86 -12.66
C SER A 457 9.07 -41.33 -12.77
N VAL A 458 9.92 -40.64 -12.01
CA VAL A 458 9.98 -39.16 -11.98
C VAL A 458 10.53 -38.56 -13.29
N SER A 459 11.23 -39.35 -14.11
CA SER A 459 11.56 -39.02 -15.50
C SER A 459 11.93 -40.27 -16.32
N TRP A 460 11.72 -40.23 -17.63
CA TRP A 460 12.26 -41.19 -18.59
C TRP A 460 12.42 -40.52 -19.96
N LYS A 461 13.13 -41.18 -20.88
CA LYS A 461 13.29 -40.70 -22.27
C LYS A 461 12.36 -41.50 -23.18
N PHE A 462 11.63 -40.80 -24.04
CA PHE A 462 10.93 -41.39 -25.19
C PHE A 462 11.40 -40.71 -26.48
N LYS A 463 11.19 -41.37 -27.62
CA LYS A 463 11.30 -40.76 -28.94
C LYS A 463 9.93 -40.79 -29.57
N TYR A 464 9.49 -39.64 -30.07
CA TYR A 464 8.36 -39.51 -30.97
C TYR A 464 8.91 -39.04 -32.32
N SER A 465 8.39 -39.59 -33.40
CA SER A 465 8.66 -39.20 -34.78
C SER A 465 7.36 -39.35 -35.54
N GLU A 466 6.94 -38.28 -36.21
CA GLU A 466 5.79 -38.28 -37.12
C GLU A 466 6.06 -39.15 -38.36
#